data_AF-A0A1F9DLI1-F1
#
_entry.id   AF-A0A1F9DLI1-F1
#
_cell.length_a   1.000
_cell.length_b   1.000
_cell.length_c   1.000
_cell.angle_alpha   90.00
_cell.angle_beta   90.00
_cell.angle_gamma   90.00
#
_symmetry.space_group_name_H-M   'P 1'
#
loop_
_entity.id
_entity.type
_entity.pdbx_description
1 polymer ?
#
loop_
_entity_poly.entity_id
_entity_poly.type
_entity_poly.pdbx_seq_one_letter_code
_entity_poly.pdbx_strand_id
1 'polypeptide(L)'
;MLKNQKGFTLIELIVVIVIIGILAAVAIPSYIDLTTDAANGTARGVLGALRSANSLLFAQRIIGGTNGAYTMGVIVGSAQIQGVTMGAAAADSVTAVISGNTYTFTLLTAPNVPTTVGGIGESGHATW
;
A
#
# COMPACT_ATOMS: atom_id res chain seq x y z
N MET A 1 56.70 8.98 -27.35
CA MET A 1 55.95 7.70 -27.45
C MET A 1 54.46 8.04 -27.53
N LEU A 2 53.83 7.93 -28.71
CA LEU A 2 52.39 8.16 -28.85
C LEU A 2 51.64 6.93 -28.31
N LYS A 3 50.77 7.15 -27.34
CA LYS A 3 49.89 6.11 -26.76
C LYS A 3 48.79 5.81 -27.78
N ASN A 4 48.66 4.55 -28.21
CA ASN A 4 47.55 4.08 -29.03
C ASN A 4 46.21 4.31 -28.29
N GLN A 5 45.52 5.38 -28.61
CA GLN A 5 44.13 5.54 -28.19
C GLN A 5 43.26 4.64 -29.06
N LYS A 6 42.98 3.42 -28.55
CA LYS A 6 41.94 2.56 -29.11
C LYS A 6 40.58 3.19 -28.75
N GLY A 7 39.91 3.77 -29.74
CA GLY A 7 38.52 4.18 -29.61
C GLY A 7 37.60 2.96 -29.51
N PHE A 8 36.45 3.12 -28.83
CA PHE A 8 35.39 2.12 -28.79
C PHE A 8 34.82 1.91 -30.20
N THR A 9 34.59 0.67 -30.62
CA THR A 9 33.96 0.41 -31.92
C THR A 9 32.44 0.59 -31.83
N LEU A 10 31.81 1.00 -32.95
CA LEU A 10 30.35 1.11 -33.01
C LEU A 10 29.66 -0.25 -32.76
N ILE A 11 30.30 -1.35 -33.16
CA ILE A 11 29.75 -2.69 -32.93
C ILE A 11 29.74 -3.08 -31.46
N GLU A 12 30.76 -2.67 -30.68
CA GLU A 12 30.77 -2.90 -29.22
C GLU A 12 29.61 -2.16 -28.54
N LEU A 13 29.32 -0.92 -28.98
CA LEU A 13 28.18 -0.17 -28.42
C LEU A 13 26.84 -0.81 -28.80
N ILE A 14 26.69 -1.30 -30.04
CA ILE A 14 25.48 -1.96 -30.53
C ILE A 14 25.21 -3.27 -29.76
N VAL A 15 26.23 -4.08 -29.53
CA VAL A 15 26.07 -5.35 -28.78
C VAL A 15 25.63 -5.06 -27.33
N VAL A 16 26.17 -4.02 -26.70
CA VAL A 16 25.79 -3.64 -25.33
C VAL A 16 24.32 -3.23 -25.25
N ILE A 17 23.81 -2.39 -26.15
CA ILE A 17 22.40 -1.99 -26.13
C ILE A 17 21.47 -3.16 -26.43
N VAL A 18 21.89 -4.12 -27.27
CA VAL A 18 21.12 -5.35 -27.54
C VAL A 18 21.02 -6.21 -26.28
N ILE A 19 22.13 -6.40 -25.56
CA ILE A 19 22.13 -7.17 -24.30
C ILE A 19 21.26 -6.48 -23.25
N ILE A 20 21.41 -5.17 -23.05
CA ILE A 20 20.58 -4.41 -22.10
C ILE A 20 19.10 -4.47 -22.52
N GLY A 21 18.80 -4.41 -23.81
CA GLY A 21 17.43 -4.52 -24.33
C GLY A 21 16.77 -5.86 -23.98
N ILE A 22 17.49 -6.97 -24.13
CA ILE A 22 16.99 -8.31 -23.78
C ILE A 22 16.79 -8.42 -22.26
N LEU A 23 17.77 -7.96 -21.47
CA LEU A 23 17.67 -7.98 -20.01
C LEU A 23 16.49 -7.14 -19.51
N ALA A 24 16.29 -5.95 -20.08
CA ALA A 24 15.17 -5.07 -19.74
C ALA A 24 13.81 -5.71 -20.09
N ALA A 25 13.69 -6.35 -21.26
CA ALA A 25 12.46 -7.00 -21.68
C ALA A 25 11.99 -8.11 -20.72
N VAL A 26 12.93 -8.83 -20.09
CA VAL A 26 12.62 -9.88 -19.11
C VAL A 26 12.48 -9.33 -17.68
N ALA A 27 13.30 -8.34 -17.30
CA ALA A 27 13.33 -7.83 -15.93
C ALA A 27 12.16 -6.88 -15.61
N ILE A 28 11.69 -6.07 -16.58
CA ILE A 28 10.65 -5.06 -16.35
C ILE A 28 9.33 -5.70 -15.89
N PRO A 29 8.79 -6.74 -16.55
CA PRO A 29 7.54 -7.38 -16.10
C PRO A 29 7.65 -7.90 -14.66
N SER A 30 8.72 -8.63 -14.35
CA SER A 30 8.94 -9.17 -13.01
C SER A 30 9.11 -8.07 -11.94
N TYR A 31 9.73 -6.95 -12.28
CA TYR A 31 9.87 -5.81 -11.36
C TYR A 31 8.51 -5.16 -11.05
N ILE A 32 7.62 -5.05 -12.03
CA ILE A 32 6.27 -4.51 -11.83
C ILE A 32 5.45 -5.44 -10.92
N ASP A 33 5.53 -6.75 -11.13
CA ASP A 33 4.85 -7.74 -10.30
C ASP A 33 5.35 -7.68 -8.85
N LEU A 34 6.68 -7.65 -8.64
CA LEU A 34 7.29 -7.53 -7.31
C LEU A 34 6.85 -6.25 -6.58
N THR A 35 6.78 -5.13 -7.31
CA THR A 35 6.35 -3.85 -6.74
C THR A 35 4.87 -3.89 -6.33
N THR A 36 4.04 -4.54 -7.13
CA THR A 36 2.60 -4.73 -6.86
C THR A 36 2.39 -5.63 -5.64
N ASP A 37 3.12 -6.74 -5.55
CA ASP A 37 3.06 -7.65 -4.41
C ASP A 37 3.53 -6.98 -3.11
N ALA A 38 4.58 -6.18 -3.17
CA ALA A 38 5.05 -5.39 -2.04
C ALA A 38 4.01 -4.34 -1.58
N ALA A 39 3.32 -3.69 -2.54
CA ALA A 39 2.25 -2.76 -2.25
C ALA A 39 1.06 -3.46 -1.57
N ASN A 40 0.65 -4.62 -2.09
CA ASN A 40 -0.40 -5.45 -1.52
C ASN A 40 -0.06 -5.94 -0.10
N GLY A 41 1.19 -6.34 0.15
CA GLY A 41 1.68 -6.71 1.47
C GLY A 41 1.59 -5.55 2.47
N THR A 42 1.98 -4.36 2.03
CA THR A 42 1.87 -3.13 2.84
C THR A 42 0.41 -2.79 3.14
N ALA A 43 -0.48 -2.89 2.16
CA ALA A 43 -1.91 -2.64 2.34
C ALA A 43 -2.53 -3.61 3.36
N ARG A 44 -2.14 -4.90 3.33
CA ARG A 44 -2.55 -5.89 4.34
C ARG A 44 -2.02 -5.55 5.73
N GLY A 45 -0.78 -5.05 5.83
CA GLY A 45 -0.22 -4.56 7.08
C GLY A 45 -1.01 -3.39 7.67
N VAL A 46 -1.37 -2.42 6.82
CA VAL A 46 -2.23 -1.28 7.18
C VAL A 46 -3.60 -1.76 7.67
N LEU A 47 -4.25 -2.69 6.96
CA LEU A 47 -5.52 -3.28 7.41
C LEU A 47 -5.39 -3.93 8.80
N GLY A 48 -4.32 -4.69 9.02
CA GLY A 48 -4.04 -5.32 10.32
C GLY A 48 -3.93 -4.29 11.44
N ALA A 49 -3.20 -3.20 11.20
CA ALA A 49 -3.07 -2.08 12.14
C ALA A 49 -4.41 -1.40 12.43
N LEU A 50 -5.21 -1.11 11.39
CA LEU A 50 -6.55 -0.53 11.54
C LEU A 50 -7.48 -1.45 12.34
N ARG A 51 -7.44 -2.76 12.10
CA ARG A 51 -8.24 -3.75 12.85
C ARG A 51 -7.84 -3.82 14.32
N SER A 52 -6.53 -3.78 14.61
CA SER A 52 -6.02 -3.76 15.98
C SER A 52 -6.37 -2.47 16.71
N ALA A 53 -6.26 -1.32 16.03
CA ALA A 53 -6.68 -0.04 16.57
C ALA A 53 -8.18 0.00 16.86
N ASN A 54 -8.99 -0.56 15.96
CA ASN A 54 -10.44 -0.68 16.14
C ASN A 54 -10.81 -1.51 17.38
N SER A 55 -10.16 -2.66 17.61
CA SER A 55 -10.44 -3.50 18.78
C SER A 55 -10.00 -2.85 20.10
N LEU A 56 -8.87 -2.14 20.10
CA LEU A 56 -8.41 -1.38 21.26
C LEU A 56 -9.36 -0.23 21.59
N LEU A 57 -9.74 0.54 20.56
CA LEU A 57 -10.66 1.66 20.69
C LEU A 57 -12.04 1.19 21.20
N PHE A 58 -12.51 0.04 20.73
CA PHE A 58 -13.71 -0.61 21.23
C PHE A 58 -13.61 -0.95 22.72
N ALA A 59 -12.52 -1.60 23.15
CA ALA A 59 -12.32 -1.95 24.56
C ALA A 59 -12.27 -0.70 25.46
N GLN A 60 -11.58 0.36 25.02
CA GLN A 60 -11.53 1.63 25.75
C GLN A 60 -12.92 2.26 25.90
N ARG A 61 -13.77 2.18 24.87
CA ARG A 61 -15.13 2.75 24.91
C ARG A 61 -16.07 2.01 25.85
N ILE A 62 -15.97 0.69 25.93
CA ILE A 62 -16.74 -0.11 26.90
C ILE A 62 -16.35 0.27 28.33
N ILE A 63 -15.04 0.39 28.61
CA ILE A 63 -14.54 0.75 29.93
C ILE A 63 -14.94 2.19 30.29
N GLY A 64 -14.86 3.11 29.33
CA GLY A 64 -15.23 4.52 29.50
C GLY A 64 -16.74 4.80 29.47
N GLY A 65 -17.60 3.77 29.42
CA GLY A 65 -19.06 3.91 29.42
C GLY A 65 -19.64 4.66 28.21
N THR A 66 -18.84 4.84 27.14
CA THR A 66 -19.25 5.61 25.95
C THR A 66 -19.55 4.63 24.82
N ASN A 67 -20.80 4.15 24.75
CA ASN A 67 -21.24 3.16 23.75
C ASN A 67 -21.66 3.78 22.40
N GLY A 68 -21.15 4.97 22.08
CA GLY A 68 -21.49 5.71 20.86
C GLY A 68 -20.74 5.22 19.62
N ALA A 69 -21.33 5.45 18.45
CA ALA A 69 -20.68 5.22 17.16
C ALA A 69 -19.43 6.09 17.00
N TYR A 70 -18.46 5.61 16.23
CA TYR A 70 -17.24 6.34 15.92
C TYR A 70 -16.88 6.18 14.45
N THR A 71 -16.04 7.07 13.94
CA THR A 71 -15.70 7.10 12.50
C THR A 71 -14.35 6.44 12.22
N MET A 72 -14.10 6.15 10.95
CA MET A 72 -12.79 5.71 10.46
C MET A 72 -11.67 6.67 10.86
N GLY A 73 -11.94 7.99 10.90
CA GLY A 73 -10.95 8.98 11.33
C GLY A 73 -10.40 8.74 12.74
N VAL A 74 -11.24 8.29 13.68
CA VAL A 74 -10.79 7.95 15.04
C VAL A 74 -9.93 6.68 15.05
N ILE A 75 -10.28 5.70 14.23
CA ILE A 75 -9.52 4.44 14.10
C ILE A 75 -8.14 4.73 13.50
N VAL A 76 -8.08 5.48 12.41
CA VAL A 76 -6.82 5.88 11.75
C VAL A 76 -5.95 6.70 12.70
N GLY A 77 -6.55 7.64 13.43
CA GLY A 77 -5.87 8.40 14.47
C GLY A 77 -5.32 7.53 15.60
N SER A 78 -5.98 6.41 15.92
CA SER A 78 -5.50 5.48 16.95
C SER A 78 -4.45 4.49 16.43
N ALA A 79 -4.49 4.17 15.14
CA ALA A 79 -3.59 3.21 14.51
C ALA A 79 -2.16 3.73 14.31
N GLN A 80 -1.97 5.07 14.28
CA GLN A 80 -0.65 5.72 14.18
C GLN A 80 0.22 5.12 13.06
N ILE A 81 -0.39 4.92 11.88
CA ILE A 81 0.27 4.30 10.71
C ILE A 81 1.40 5.21 10.23
N GLN A 82 2.57 4.64 9.99
CA GLN A 82 3.76 5.33 9.48
C GLN A 82 4.22 4.73 8.15
N GLY A 83 4.92 5.52 7.35
CA GLY A 83 5.49 5.08 6.06
C GLY A 83 4.48 4.92 4.93
N VAL A 84 3.21 5.27 5.15
CA VAL A 84 2.13 5.23 4.14
C VAL A 84 1.39 6.56 4.17
N THR A 85 1.15 7.16 3.00
CA THR A 85 0.34 8.37 2.89
C THR A 85 -1.13 8.00 2.95
N MET A 86 -1.77 8.31 4.08
CA MET A 86 -3.21 8.17 4.26
C MET A 86 -3.94 9.40 3.70
N GLY A 87 -5.04 9.16 3.00
CA GLY A 87 -5.97 10.21 2.60
C GLY A 87 -6.83 10.70 3.77
N ALA A 88 -7.64 11.73 3.51
CA ALA A 88 -8.63 12.17 4.47
C ALA A 88 -9.64 11.05 4.75
N ALA A 89 -9.83 10.70 6.02
CA ALA A 89 -10.80 9.69 6.41
C ALA A 89 -12.23 10.24 6.27
N ALA A 90 -13.08 9.50 5.58
CA ALA A 90 -14.53 9.67 5.61
C ALA A 90 -15.11 9.04 6.90
N ALA A 91 -16.44 9.06 7.02
CA ALA A 91 -17.11 8.46 8.18
C ALA A 91 -16.82 6.96 8.32
N ASP A 92 -16.81 6.24 7.21
CA ASP A 92 -16.75 4.78 7.13
C ASP A 92 -15.54 4.26 6.33
N SER A 93 -14.73 5.13 5.75
CA SER A 93 -13.68 4.73 4.83
C SER A 93 -12.46 5.64 4.89
N VAL A 94 -11.32 5.10 4.48
CA VAL A 94 -10.08 5.86 4.31
C VAL A 94 -9.32 5.29 3.13
N THR A 95 -8.67 6.16 2.37
CA THR A 95 -7.79 5.75 1.28
C THR A 95 -6.33 5.80 1.72
N ALA A 96 -5.48 4.96 1.13
CA ALA A 96 -4.04 5.03 1.27
C ALA A 96 -3.39 4.91 -0.10
N VAL A 97 -2.33 5.69 -0.33
CA VAL A 97 -1.52 5.59 -1.54
C VAL A 97 -0.25 4.82 -1.21
N ILE A 98 -0.08 3.65 -1.84
CA ILE A 98 1.06 2.75 -1.62
C ILE A 98 1.65 2.41 -2.98
N SER A 99 2.92 2.79 -3.19
CA SER A 99 3.64 2.55 -4.45
C SER A 99 2.90 3.04 -5.72
N GLY A 100 2.13 4.13 -5.61
CA GLY A 100 1.32 4.68 -6.70
C GLY A 100 -0.08 4.10 -6.85
N ASN A 101 -0.40 3.00 -6.15
CA ASN A 101 -1.73 2.39 -6.13
C ASN A 101 -2.59 2.98 -5.01
N THR A 102 -3.88 3.17 -5.26
CA THR A 102 -4.84 3.66 -4.26
C THR A 102 -5.64 2.50 -3.68
N TYR A 103 -5.47 2.29 -2.38
CA TYR A 103 -6.22 1.30 -1.60
C TYR A 103 -7.30 1.99 -0.79
N THR A 104 -8.50 1.42 -0.76
CA THR A 104 -9.61 1.90 0.07
C THR A 104 -9.93 0.89 1.15
N PHE A 105 -9.85 1.34 2.40
CA PHE A 105 -10.26 0.58 3.57
C PHE A 105 -11.66 1.03 3.94
N THR A 106 -12.60 0.10 4.02
CA THR A 106 -14.00 0.40 4.32
C THR A 106 -14.45 -0.32 5.59
N LEU A 107 -15.34 0.32 6.33
CA LEU A 107 -16.10 -0.27 7.42
C LEU A 107 -17.43 -0.73 6.83
N LEU A 108 -17.77 -2.02 6.95
CA LEU A 108 -19.01 -2.56 6.36
C LEU A 108 -20.28 -1.99 7.02
N THR A 109 -20.13 -1.30 8.15
CA THR A 109 -21.17 -0.54 8.84
C THR A 109 -20.45 0.56 9.63
N ALA A 110 -21.08 1.70 9.92
CA ALA A 110 -20.48 2.64 10.87
C ALA A 110 -20.09 1.88 12.17
N PRO A 111 -18.86 2.07 12.71
CA PRO A 111 -18.39 1.39 13.90
C PRO A 111 -19.34 1.55 15.08
N ASN A 112 -20.15 0.52 15.31
CA ASN A 112 -21.12 0.48 16.41
C ASN A 112 -20.74 -0.67 17.36
N VAL A 113 -20.81 -0.42 18.66
CA VAL A 113 -20.80 -1.51 19.65
C VAL A 113 -22.05 -2.38 19.35
N PRO A 114 -21.96 -3.70 19.06
CA PRO A 114 -20.86 -4.65 19.20
C PRO A 114 -20.38 -5.31 17.87
N THR A 115 -20.73 -4.79 16.69
CA THR A 115 -20.40 -5.45 15.41
C THR A 115 -20.01 -4.46 14.33
N THR A 116 -18.76 -4.49 13.90
CA THR A 116 -18.34 -3.95 12.60
C THR A 116 -17.11 -4.71 12.11
N VAL A 117 -17.29 -5.50 11.05
CA VAL A 117 -16.19 -6.04 10.24
C VAL A 117 -15.82 -4.96 9.21
N GLY A 118 -14.54 -4.80 8.89
CA GLY A 118 -14.07 -3.90 7.83
C GLY A 118 -13.39 -4.71 6.73
N GLY A 119 -13.51 -4.26 5.48
CA GLY A 119 -12.93 -4.88 4.30
C GLY A 119 -11.86 -4.00 3.65
N ILE A 120 -11.06 -4.59 2.75
CA ILE A 120 -10.13 -3.87 1.87
C ILE A 120 -10.59 -3.98 0.43
N GLY A 121 -10.63 -2.87 -0.29
CA GLY A 121 -10.86 -2.83 -1.73
C GLY A 121 -9.77 -2.03 -2.44
N GLU A 122 -9.20 -2.59 -3.50
CA GLU A 122 -8.35 -1.86 -4.45
C GLU A 122 -9.22 -1.46 -5.66
N SER A 123 -8.94 -0.31 -6.30
CA SER A 123 -9.58 0.00 -7.57
C SER A 123 -9.16 -1.02 -8.64
N GLY A 124 -10.02 -2.02 -8.90
CA GLY A 124 -9.83 -3.04 -9.94
C GLY A 124 -9.74 -4.50 -9.45
N HIS A 125 -9.64 -4.76 -8.13
CA HIS A 125 -9.65 -6.13 -7.59
C HIS A 125 -10.56 -6.23 -6.36
N ALA A 126 -11.30 -7.35 -6.30
CA ALA A 126 -12.41 -7.58 -5.39
C ALA A 126 -12.07 -7.33 -3.91
N THR A 127 -13.05 -6.76 -3.22
CA THR A 127 -13.08 -6.58 -1.77
C THR A 127 -13.01 -7.92 -1.04
N TRP A 128 -12.09 -8.06 -0.09
CA TRP A 128 -12.05 -9.19 0.87
C TRP A 128 -12.68 -8.79 2.21
#